data_AF-A0A959NWL9-F1
#
_entry.id   AF-A0A959NWL9-F1
#
_cell.length_a   1.000
_cell.length_b   1.000
_cell.length_c   1.000
_cell.angle_alpha   90.00
_cell.angle_beta   90.00
_cell.angle_gamma   90.00
#
_symmetry.space_group_name_H-M   'P 1'
#
loop_
_entity.id
_entity.type
_entity.pdbx_description
1 polymer ?
#
loop_
_entity_poly.entity_id
_entity_poly.type
_entity_poly.pdbx_seq_one_letter_code
_entity_poly.pdbx_strand_id
1 'polypeptide(L)'
;MIDTSKIIIVGDRVLIKPEEDLEKTNSGLYLPPGIKEKEKVQGGYIIKVGPGYPIASPVDDDEPWKQGKQTKYIPLQAKEGDFAIFMRKE
;
A
#
# COMPACT_ATOMS: atom_id res chain seq x y z
N MET A 1 13.66 11.34 -9.44
CA MET A 1 12.74 11.14 -8.30
C MET A 1 11.33 11.07 -8.84
N ILE A 2 10.57 10.03 -8.48
CA ILE A 2 9.16 9.92 -8.85
C ILE A 2 8.37 10.79 -7.88
N ASP A 3 7.50 11.64 -8.40
CA ASP A 3 6.61 12.47 -7.59
C ASP A 3 5.45 11.61 -7.07
N THR A 4 5.56 11.15 -5.81
CA THR A 4 4.57 10.30 -5.16
C THR A 4 3.23 10.99 -4.98
N SER A 5 3.17 12.33 -5.02
CA SER A 5 1.92 13.09 -4.94
C SER A 5 0.99 12.81 -6.13
N LYS A 6 1.54 12.46 -7.30
CA LYS A 6 0.79 12.14 -8.52
C LYS A 6 0.32 10.69 -8.62
N ILE A 7 0.74 9.82 -7.70
CA ILE A 7 0.32 8.42 -7.67
C ILE A 7 -1.05 8.32 -6.99
N ILE A 8 -2.02 7.75 -7.68
CA ILE A 8 -3.36 7.48 -7.14
C ILE A 8 -3.46 5.99 -6.84
N ILE A 9 -3.78 5.66 -5.58
CA ILE A 9 -3.98 4.27 -5.14
C ILE A 9 -5.48 3.96 -5.20
N VAL A 10 -5.80 2.81 -5.80
CA VAL A 10 -7.18 2.40 -6.08
C VAL A 10 -7.49 1.11 -5.30
N GLY A 11 -8.71 1.00 -4.80
CA GLY A 11 -9.16 -0.17 -4.04
C GLY A 11 -8.47 -0.32 -2.69
N ASP A 12 -8.19 -1.57 -2.31
CA ASP A 12 -7.60 -1.98 -1.02
C ASP A 12 -6.07 -2.01 -1.00
N ARG A 13 -5.43 -1.27 -1.91
CA ARG A 13 -3.98 -1.26 -2.05
C ARG A 13 -3.33 -0.19 -1.18
N VAL A 14 -2.05 -0.38 -0.87
CA VAL A 14 -1.20 0.60 -0.19
C VAL A 14 0.10 0.79 -0.96
N LEU A 15 0.62 2.01 -0.95
CA LEU A 15 1.92 2.33 -1.48
C LEU A 15 2.93 2.36 -0.34
N ILE A 16 3.93 1.49 -0.39
CA ILE A 16 4.96 1.36 0.64
C ILE A 16 6.30 1.82 0.09
N LYS A 17 7.02 2.65 0.85
CA LYS A 17 8.44 2.89 0.66
C LYS A 17 9.20 1.80 1.43
N PRO A 18 9.84 0.83 0.75
CA PRO A 18 10.64 -0.17 1.45
C PRO A 18 11.80 0.52 2.16
N GLU A 19 12.14 0.00 3.33
CA GLU A 19 13.41 0.33 3.98
C GLU A 19 14.56 -0.26 3.16
N GLU A 20 15.73 0.39 3.17
CA GLU A 20 16.89 -0.13 2.46
C GLU A 20 17.33 -1.46 3.08
N ASP A 21 17.68 -2.42 2.24
CA ASP A 21 18.22 -3.70 2.70
C ASP A 21 19.50 -3.42 3.50
N LEU A 22 19.59 -3.99 4.70
CA LEU A 22 20.77 -3.82 5.55
C LEU A 22 21.98 -4.39 4.82
N GLU A 23 23.02 -3.58 4.60
CA GLU A 23 24.32 -4.04 4.07
C GLU A 23 25.03 -5.01 5.03
N LYS A 24 24.52 -5.13 6.26
CA LYS A 24 25.01 -6.02 7.30
C LYS A 24 23.91 -6.97 7.73
N THR A 25 24.29 -8.23 7.97
CA THR A 25 23.43 -9.17 8.68
C THR A 25 23.16 -8.67 10.10
N ASN A 26 22.11 -9.20 10.75
CA ASN A 26 21.84 -8.96 12.18
C ASN A 26 23.03 -9.31 13.10
N SER A 27 23.93 -10.19 12.65
CA SER A 27 25.18 -10.56 13.33
C SER A 27 26.38 -9.63 13.02
N GLY A 28 26.20 -8.62 12.17
CA GLY A 28 27.21 -7.61 11.84
C GLY A 28 28.15 -7.96 10.67
N LEU A 29 27.85 -9.02 9.91
CA LEU A 29 28.64 -9.40 8.73
C LEU A 29 28.22 -8.58 7.52
N TYR A 30 29.18 -8.00 6.81
CA TYR A 30 28.91 -7.31 5.56
C TYR A 30 28.53 -8.30 4.46
N LEU A 31 27.46 -7.97 3.74
CA LEU A 31 27.03 -8.75 2.59
C LEU A 31 27.84 -8.35 1.35
N PRO A 32 28.33 -9.32 0.54
CA PRO A 32 29.00 -9.02 -0.71
C PRO A 32 28.01 -8.41 -1.73
N PRO A 33 28.51 -7.59 -2.68
CA PRO A 33 27.66 -6.94 -3.68
C PRO A 33 26.90 -7.99 -4.50
N GLY A 34 25.57 -7.90 -4.52
CA GLY A 34 24.69 -8.83 -5.22
C GLY A 34 23.98 -9.86 -4.33
N ILE A 35 24.34 -9.97 -3.05
CA ILE A 35 23.60 -10.76 -2.07
C ILE A 35 22.86 -9.80 -1.15
N LYS A 36 21.57 -9.64 -1.40
CA LYS A 36 20.65 -9.10 -0.40
C LYS A 36 20.23 -10.28 0.46
N GLU A 37 20.26 -10.11 1.79
CA GLU A 37 19.74 -11.11 2.71
C GLU A 37 18.32 -11.44 2.22
N LYS A 38 18.08 -12.70 1.82
CA LYS A 38 16.77 -13.14 1.29
C LYS A 38 15.77 -13.24 2.44
N GLU A 39 15.58 -12.16 3.18
CA GLU A 39 14.49 -12.08 4.13
C GLU A 39 13.20 -12.12 3.31
N LYS A 40 12.43 -13.20 3.49
CA LYS A 40 11.11 -13.36 2.87
C LYS A 40 10.14 -12.25 3.29
N VAL A 41 10.48 -11.57 4.38
CA VAL A 41 9.72 -10.52 5.04
C VAL A 41 10.49 -9.21 4.87
N GLN A 42 9.82 -8.19 4.35
CA GLN A 42 10.36 -6.84 4.21
C GLN A 42 9.55 -5.84 5.03
N GLY A 43 10.21 -4.77 5.45
CA GLY A 43 9.62 -3.64 6.14
C GLY A 43 9.59 -2.38 5.28
N GLY A 44 8.67 -1.47 5.58
CA GLY A 44 8.64 -0.17 4.95
C GLY A 44 7.53 0.72 5.46
N TYR A 45 7.61 2.01 5.15
CA TYR A 45 6.60 2.99 5.56
C TYR A 45 5.54 3.19 4.50
N ILE A 46 4.28 3.24 4.91
CA ILE A 46 3.14 3.53 4.03
C ILE A 46 3.16 5.01 3.65
N ILE A 47 3.22 5.30 2.36
CA ILE A 47 3.17 6.66 1.82
C ILE A 47 1.74 7.06 1.48
N LYS A 48 0.96 6.13 0.91
CA LYS A 48 -0.42 6.37 0.46
C LYS A 48 -1.28 5.14 0.66
N VAL A 49 -2.54 5.38 0.97
CA VAL A 49 -3.55 4.35 1.20
C VAL A 49 -4.67 4.50 0.17
N GLY A 50 -5.15 3.38 -0.37
CA GLY A 50 -6.30 3.36 -1.26
C GLY A 50 -7.63 3.60 -0.53
N PRO A 51 -8.72 3.88 -1.26
CA PRO A 51 -10.04 4.13 -0.67
C PRO A 51 -10.62 2.91 0.08
N GLY A 52 -10.09 1.71 -0.16
CA GLY A 52 -10.51 0.45 0.47
C GLY A 52 -11.54 -0.33 -0.35
N TYR A 53 -12.41 -1.07 0.32
CA TYR A 53 -13.32 -2.02 -0.34
C TYR A 53 -14.61 -1.31 -0.81
N PRO A 54 -14.96 -1.38 -2.11
CA PRO A 54 -16.21 -0.81 -2.58
C PRO A 54 -17.39 -1.58 -2.00
N ILE A 55 -18.36 -0.87 -1.46
CA ILE A 55 -19.65 -1.43 -1.04
C ILE A 55 -20.63 -1.19 -2.19
N ALA A 56 -21.32 -2.24 -2.60
CA ALA A 56 -22.52 -2.08 -3.41
C ALA A 56 -23.56 -1.33 -2.56
N SER A 57 -23.73 -0.03 -2.82
CA SER A 57 -24.88 0.68 -2.26
C SER A 57 -26.12 0.05 -2.90
N PRO A 58 -27.15 -0.32 -2.11
CA PRO A 58 -28.45 -0.64 -2.68
C PRO A 58 -28.81 0.46 -3.67
N VAL A 59 -29.14 0.04 -4.89
CA VAL A 59 -29.69 0.92 -5.91
C VAL A 59 -31.05 1.34 -5.35
N ASP A 60 -31.12 2.51 -4.71
CA ASP A 60 -32.37 3.24 -4.69
C ASP A 60 -32.55 3.75 -6.13
N ASP A 61 -33.11 2.88 -6.97
CA ASP A 61 -33.86 3.29 -8.16
C ASP A 61 -34.91 4.31 -7.71
N ASP A 62 -35.05 5.42 -8.44
CA ASP A 62 -36.35 6.02 -8.81
C ASP A 62 -36.29 7.44 -9.40
N GLU A 63 -35.13 8.11 -9.53
CA GLU A 63 -35.12 9.49 -10.02
C GLU A 63 -34.06 9.79 -11.11
N PRO A 64 -34.46 9.97 -12.40
CA PRO A 64 -33.54 10.22 -13.52
C PRO A 64 -32.80 11.57 -13.48
N TRP A 65 -33.14 12.47 -12.55
CA TRP A 65 -32.44 13.74 -12.33
C TRP A 65 -31.39 13.69 -11.22
N LYS A 66 -31.31 12.60 -10.45
CA LYS A 66 -30.27 12.46 -9.41
C LYS A 66 -28.96 12.05 -10.07
N GLN A 67 -27.98 12.95 -10.06
CA GLN A 67 -26.61 12.67 -10.49
C GLN A 67 -26.09 11.39 -9.80
N GLY A 68 -25.52 10.47 -10.58
CA GLY A 68 -25.12 9.13 -10.14
C GLY A 68 -24.36 9.16 -8.82
N LYS A 69 -24.87 8.44 -7.81
CA LYS A 69 -24.30 8.41 -6.45
C LYS A 69 -22.85 7.92 -6.50
N GLN A 70 -21.98 8.62 -5.77
CA GLN A 70 -20.59 8.22 -5.53
C GLN A 70 -20.53 6.82 -4.89
N THR A 71 -19.64 5.97 -5.38
CA THR A 71 -19.34 4.67 -4.78
C THR A 71 -18.87 4.85 -3.34
N LYS A 72 -19.52 4.14 -2.41
CA LYS A 72 -19.11 4.12 -1.00
C LYS A 72 -18.00 3.08 -0.81
N TYR A 73 -17.01 3.40 0.00
CA TYR A 73 -15.90 2.49 0.32
C TYR A 73 -15.81 2.26 1.83
N ILE A 74 -15.44 1.04 2.21
CA ILE A 74 -14.95 0.73 3.57
C ILE A 74 -13.45 1.04 3.57
N PRO A 75 -12.98 2.00 4.38
CA PRO A 75 -11.57 2.37 4.41
C PRO A 75 -10.70 1.25 4.95
N LEU A 76 -9.42 1.25 4.57
CA LEU A 76 -8.43 0.34 5.13
C LEU A 76 -8.10 0.75 6.58
N GLN A 77 -7.65 -0.24 7.38
CA GLN A 77 -7.17 0.02 8.74
C GLN A 77 -5.82 0.74 8.77
N ALA A 78 -4.99 0.49 7.75
CA ALA A 78 -3.69 1.11 7.59
C ALA A 78 -3.79 2.60 7.24
N LYS A 79 -2.88 3.40 7.76
CA LYS A 79 -2.81 4.85 7.55
C LYS A 79 -1.50 5.25 6.92
N GLU A 80 -1.50 6.43 6.29
CA GLU A 80 -0.25 7.06 5.82
C GLU A 80 0.67 7.32 7.01
N GLY A 81 1.92 6.89 6.89
CA GLY A 81 2.93 6.97 7.95
C GLY A 81 3.13 5.70 8.78
N ASP A 82 2.23 4.71 8.69
CA ASP A 82 2.40 3.45 9.41
C ASP A 82 3.57 2.62 8.87
N PHE A 83 4.21 1.84 9.73
CA PHE A 83 5.21 0.85 9.33
C PHE A 83 4.53 -0.49 9.00
N ALA A 84 4.71 -0.95 7.77
CA ALA A 84 4.14 -2.18 7.26
C ALA A 84 5.21 -3.27 7.13
N ILE A 85 4.87 -4.48 7.57
CA ILE A 85 5.64 -5.70 7.35
C ILE A 85 4.90 -6.52 6.29
N PHE A 86 5.58 -6.87 5.19
CA PHE A 86 4.97 -7.56 4.06
C PHE A 86 5.92 -8.59 3.45
N MET A 87 5.38 -9.59 2.77
CA MET A 87 6.17 -10.58 2.03
C MET A 87 6.22 -10.21 0.56
N ARG A 88 7.42 -10.27 -0.04
CA ARG A 88 7.57 -10.12 -1.49
C ARG A 88 7.27 -11.47 -2.14
N LYS A 89 6.23 -11.52 -2.99
CA LYS A 89 6.04 -12.68 -3.87
C LYS A 89 7.21 -12.72 -4.86
N GLU A 90 7.87 -13.87 -4.95
CA GLU A 90 8.87 -14.17 -6.00
C GLU A 90 8.26 -14.05 -7.40
#